data_AF-A0A0Q8F1I6-F1
#
_entry.id   AF-A0A0Q8F1I6-F1
#
_cell.length_a   1.000
_cell.length_b   1.000
_cell.length_c   1.000
_cell.angle_alpha   90.00
_cell.angle_beta   90.00
_cell.angle_gamma   90.00
#
_symmetry.space_group_name_H-M   'P 1'
#
loop_
_entity.id
_entity.type
_entity.pdbx_description
1 polymer ?
#
loop_
_entity_poly.entity_id
_entity_poly.type
_entity_poly.pdbx_seq_one_letter_code
_entity_poly.pdbx_strand_id
1 'polypeptide(L)' 'MGSYIVGDRVQSCTGDSDLPDGTLGTVTAVGEDYGDGFDVDFDMVNGSGYNVLDVGLAPA' A
#
# COMPACT_ATOMS: atom_id res chain seq x y z
N MET A 1 5.33 0.17 -15.14
CA MET A 1 4.88 0.43 -13.77
C MET A 1 3.38 0.30 -13.81
N GLY A 2 2.84 -0.75 -13.18
CA GLY A 2 1.41 -1.01 -13.21
C GLY A 2 0.75 -0.08 -12.20
N SER A 3 -0.13 0.80 -12.66
CA SER A 3 -0.88 1.67 -11.77
C SER A 3 -1.89 0.82 -11.01
N TYR A 4 -1.73 0.69 -9.69
CA TYR A 4 -2.75 0.05 -8.85
C TYR A 4 -4.06 0.83 -8.90
N ILE A 5 -5.18 0.14 -8.72
CA ILE A 5 -6.51 0.75 -8.60
C ILE A 5 -7.09 0.48 -7.21
N VAL A 6 -8.06 1.32 -6.81
CA VAL A 6 -8.80 1.10 -5.56
C VAL A 6 -9.47 -0.28 -5.58
N GLY A 7 -9.27 -1.04 -4.51
CA GLY A 7 -9.71 -2.42 -4.36
C GLY A 7 -8.66 -3.47 -4.74
N ASP A 8 -7.54 -3.08 -5.35
CA ASP A 8 -6.44 -4.00 -5.64
C ASP A 8 -5.84 -4.54 -4.35
N ARG A 9 -5.43 -5.81 -4.42
CA ARG A 9 -4.72 -6.46 -3.34
C ARG A 9 -3.22 -6.39 -3.58
N VAL A 10 -2.52 -5.86 -2.59
CA VAL A 10 -1.08 -5.60 -2.63
C VAL A 10 -0.41 -6.15 -1.38
N GLN A 11 0.91 -6.22 -1.41
CA GLN A 11 1.75 -6.52 -0.26
C GLN A 11 2.80 -5.42 -0.07
N SER A 12 3.15 -5.12 1.18
CA SER A 12 4.23 -4.19 1.48
C SER A 12 5.58 -4.75 1.04
N CYS A 13 6.44 -3.88 0.52
CA CYS A 13 7.86 -4.16 0.26
C CYS A 13 8.72 -2.93 0.60
N THR A 14 8.34 -2.22 1.65
CA THR A 14 8.95 -0.94 2.07
C THR A 14 10.26 -1.14 2.84
N GLY A 15 10.51 -2.32 3.40
CA GLY A 15 11.61 -2.59 4.33
C GLY A 15 11.40 -1.96 5.70
N ASP A 16 10.19 -1.51 6.02
CA ASP A 16 9.84 -0.89 7.29
C ASP A 16 9.66 -1.96 8.38
N SER A 17 10.21 -1.72 9.58
CA SER A 17 10.03 -2.64 10.71
C SER A 17 8.62 -2.61 11.30
N ASP A 18 7.92 -1.49 11.16
CA ASP A 18 6.55 -1.31 11.67
C ASP A 18 5.50 -1.82 10.66
N LEU A 19 5.88 -1.95 9.38
CA LEU A 19 5.10 -2.59 8.33
C LEU A 19 5.96 -3.64 7.61
N PRO A 20 6.09 -4.86 8.20
CA PRO A 20 6.95 -5.89 7.66
C PRO A 20 6.64 -6.23 6.21
N ASP A 21 7.66 -6.48 5.40
CA ASP A 21 7.47 -6.90 4.01
C ASP A 21 6.60 -8.15 3.91
N GLY A 22 5.76 -8.21 2.87
CA GLY A 22 4.78 -9.26 2.66
C GLY A 22 3.47 -9.06 3.43
N THR A 23 3.33 -7.97 4.18
CA THR A 23 2.04 -7.63 4.82
C THR A 23 1.03 -7.29 3.74
N LEU A 24 -0.07 -8.05 3.70
CA LEU A 24 -1.12 -7.82 2.71
C LEU A 24 -1.91 -6.53 3.05
N GLY A 25 -2.25 -5.75 2.03
CA GLY A 25 -3.13 -4.57 2.12
C GLY A 25 -4.04 -4.37 0.91
N THR A 26 -5.12 -3.58 1.07
CA THR A 26 -6.06 -3.22 -0.01
C THR A 26 -5.85 -1.75 -0.32
N VAL A 27 -5.69 -1.40 -1.59
CA VAL A 27 -5.66 0.00 -2.00
C VAL A 27 -7.02 0.65 -1.78
N THR A 28 -7.07 1.71 -0.97
CA THR A 28 -8.30 2.46 -0.67
C THR A 28 -8.35 3.80 -1.40
N ALA A 29 -7.20 4.37 -1.77
CA ALA A 29 -7.10 5.57 -2.61
C ALA A 29 -5.85 5.57 -3.49
N VAL A 30 -5.89 6.33 -4.59
CA VAL A 30 -4.80 6.48 -5.57
C VAL A 30 -4.57 7.96 -5.85
N GLY A 31 -3.32 8.43 -5.78
CA GLY A 31 -2.92 9.78 -6.17
C GLY A 31 -3.10 10.86 -5.10
N GLU A 32 -3.20 10.48 -3.83
CA GLU A 32 -3.41 11.43 -2.71
C GLU A 32 -2.14 12.22 -2.35
N ASP A 33 -0.93 11.65 -2.54
CA ASP A 33 0.33 12.30 -2.17
C ASP A 33 1.14 12.68 -3.43
N TYR A 34 1.15 13.96 -3.78
CA TYR A 34 1.83 14.56 -4.95
C TYR A 34 1.59 13.88 -6.33
N GLY A 35 0.59 13.01 -6.44
CA GLY A 35 0.18 12.33 -7.66
C GLY A 35 0.70 10.90 -7.82
N ASP A 36 1.47 10.35 -6.88
CA ASP A 36 2.03 8.99 -6.93
C ASP A 36 1.92 8.17 -5.63
N GLY A 37 1.35 8.74 -4.56
CA GLY A 37 1.02 8.02 -3.34
C GLY A 37 -0.28 7.18 -3.44
N PHE A 38 -0.28 6.03 -2.77
CA PHE A 38 -1.44 5.14 -2.61
C PHE A 38 -1.79 5.02 -1.13
N ASP A 39 -3.08 5.13 -0.80
CA ASP A 39 -3.51 4.75 0.54
C ASP A 39 -3.86 3.27 0.55
N VAL A 40 -3.29 2.54 1.52
CA VAL A 40 -3.47 1.10 1.66
C VAL A 40 -3.90 0.78 3.09
N ASP A 41 -4.97 0.00 3.21
CA ASP A 41 -5.41 -0.58 4.48
C ASP A 41 -4.77 -1.96 4.65
N PHE A 42 -3.78 -2.07 5.53
CA PHE A 42 -2.99 -3.29 5.75
C PHE A 42 -3.60 -4.16 6.86
N ASP A 43 -3.72 -5.46 6.62
CA ASP A 43 -4.47 -6.39 7.48
C ASP A 43 -3.89 -6.52 8.90
N MET A 44 -2.56 -6.33 9.05
CA MET A 44 -1.91 -6.38 10.36
C MET A 44 -2.16 -5.13 11.20
N VAL A 45 -2.58 -4.03 10.59
CA VAL A 45 -2.76 -2.75 11.26
C VAL A 45 -4.23 -2.35 11.14
N ASN A 46 -5.04 -3.00 11.97
CA ASN A 46 -6.49 -2.89 12.07
C ASN A 46 -7.05 -1.47 11.82
N GLY A 47 -7.27 -1.10 10.55
CA GLY A 47 -7.93 0.13 10.10
C GLY A 47 -7.09 1.41 10.06
N SER A 48 -5.76 1.34 10.15
CA SER A 48 -4.92 2.53 9.91
C SER A 48 -4.53 2.57 8.43
N GLY A 49 -5.05 3.54 7.68
CA GLY A 49 -4.59 3.79 6.31
C GLY A 49 -3.13 4.23 6.30
N TYR A 50 -2.31 3.57 5.49
CA TYR A 50 -0.92 3.96 5.24
C TYR A 50 -0.82 4.60 3.87
N ASN A 51 -0.17 5.76 3.80
CA ASN A 51 0.24 6.32 2.53
C ASN A 51 1.57 5.67 2.12
N VAL A 52 1.57 4.96 0.99
CA VAL A 52 2.72 4.23 0.47
C VAL A 52 2.93 4.60 -0.99
N LEU A 53 4.18 4.89 -1.37
CA LEU A 53 4.56 5.11 -2.76
C LEU A 53 4.49 3.80 -3.57
N ASP A 54 4.30 3.89 -4.90
CA ASP A 54 4.26 2.72 -5.82
C ASP A 54 5.40 1.71 -5.57
N VAL A 55 6.61 2.22 -5.33
CA VAL A 55 7.82 1.41 -5.11
C VAL A 55 7.83 0.62 -3.80
N GLY A 56 6.95 0.98 -2.86
CA GLY A 56 6.77 0.30 -1.59
C GLY A 56 5.68 -0.78 -1.62
N LEU A 57 5.06 -1.00 -2.79
CA LEU A 57 3.99 -1.97 -2.98
C LEU A 57 4.36 -2.99 -4.06
N ALA A 58 4.03 -4.25 -3.81
CA ALA A 58 4.07 -5.31 -4.79
C ALA A 58 2.68 -5.95 -4.95
N PRO A 59 2.36 -6.57 -6.11
CA PRO A 59 1.16 -7.38 -6.24
C PRO A 59 1.15 -8.50 -5.20
N ALA A 60 -0.01 -8.74 -4.56
CA ALA A 60 -0.23 -9.85 -3.64
C ALA A 60 -0.49 -11.18 -4.36
#